data_AF-A0A1M6FJX0-F1
#
_entry.id   AF-A0A1M6FJX0-F1
#
_cell.length_a   1.000
_cell.length_b   1.000
_cell.length_c   1.000
_cell.angle_alpha   90.00
_cell.angle_beta   90.00
_cell.angle_gamma   90.00
#
_symmetry.space_group_name_H-M   'P 1'
#
loop_
_entity.id
_entity.type
_entity.pdbx_description
1 polymer ?
#
loop_
_entity_poly.entity_id
_entity_poly.type
_entity_poly.pdbx_seq_one_letter_code
_entity_poly.pdbx_strand_id
1 'polypeptide(L)' 'MGPVIVLLGGLLGLVGAIGGWLFLDMPVFAALAIWALSGPAAALLLLLPFGPRPAREELRPQGA' A
#
# COMPACT_ATOMS: atom_id res chain seq x y z
N MET A 1 -9.51 -7.36 -1.42
CA MET A 1 -8.03 -7.23 -1.45
C MET A 1 -7.54 -5.91 -0.86
N GLY A 2 -8.22 -4.77 -1.07
CA GLY A 2 -7.83 -3.47 -0.49
C GLY A 2 -7.56 -3.44 1.03
N PRO A 3 -8.43 -3.99 1.89
CA PRO A 3 -8.20 -3.98 3.34
C PRO A 3 -6.91 -4.70 3.77
N VAL A 4 -6.55 -5.77 3.06
CA VAL A 4 -5.32 -6.54 3.32
C VAL A 4 -4.08 -5.71 2.99
N ILE A 5 -4.11 -4.94 1.90
CA ILE A 5 -2.99 -4.07 1.50
C ILE A 5 -2.79 -2.92 2.51
N VAL A 6 -3.89 -2.36 3.03
CA VAL A 6 -3.81 -1.33 4.09
C VAL A 6 -3.27 -1.92 5.40
N LEU A 7 -3.70 -3.12 5.78
CA LEU A 7 -3.18 -3.82 6.96
C LEU A 7 -1.69 -4.14 6.83
N LEU A 8 -1.25 -4.62 5.66
CA LEU A 8 0.16 -4.89 5.38
C LEU A 8 0.99 -3.61 5.40
N GLY A 9 0.50 -2.51 4.81
CA GLY A 9 1.15 -1.21 4.87
C GLY A 9 1.25 -0.65 6.30
N GLY A 10 0.19 -0.80 7.10
CA GLY A 10 0.18 -0.47 8.52
C GLY A 10 1.25 -1.24 9.30
N LEU A 11 1.32 -2.56 9.09
CA LEU A 11 2.31 -3.42 9.74
C LEU A 11 3.75 -3.07 9.33
N LEU A 12 3.98 -2.82 8.03
CA LEU A 12 5.31 -2.44 7.54
C LEU A 12 5.76 -1.08 8.11
N GLY A 13 4.83 -0.11 8.19
CA GLY A 13 5.09 1.18 8.82
C GLY A 13 5.39 1.08 10.30
N LEU A 14 4.72 0.16 11.02
CA LEU A 14 4.98 -0.09 12.43
C LEU A 14 6.38 -0.66 12.65
N VAL A 15 6.77 -1.66 11.85
CA VAL A 15 8.11 -2.26 11.90
C VAL A 15 9.19 -1.23 11.57
N GLY A 16 8.97 -0.41 10.53
CA GLY A 16 9.87 0.68 10.16
C GLY A 16 10.01 1.76 11.24
N ALA A 17 8.90 2.13 11.89
CA ALA A 17 8.89 3.09 12.99
C ALA A 17 9.68 2.58 14.21
N ILE A 18 9.43 1.33 14.61
CA ILE A 18 10.15 0.69 15.72
C ILE A 18 11.64 0.55 15.38
N GLY A 19 11.96 0.15 14.14
CA GLY A 19 13.33 0.03 13.67
C GLY A 19 14.06 1.38 13.65
N GLY A 20 13.44 2.43 13.15
CA GLY A 20 14.03 3.77 13.15
C GLY A 20 14.25 4.30 14.57
N TRP A 21 13.29 4.07 15.47
CA TRP A 21 13.45 4.49 16.87
C TRP A 21 14.59 3.73 17.57
N LEU A 22 14.68 2.41 17.40
CA LEU A 22 15.65 1.58 18.11
C LEU A 22 17.07 1.62 17.52
N PHE A 23 17.21 1.79 16.20
CA PHE A 23 18.49 1.63 15.51
C PHE A 23 19.05 2.91 14.89
N LEU A 24 18.24 3.97 14.72
CA LEU A 24 18.64 5.20 14.04
C LEU A 24 18.59 6.45 14.95
N ASP A 25 18.46 6.29 16.27
CA ASP A 25 18.24 7.38 17.25
C ASP A 25 17.12 8.34 16.81
N MET A 26 16.13 7.81 16.08
CA MET A 26 15.09 8.61 15.48
C MET A 26 14.14 9.12 16.58
N PRO A 27 13.78 10.42 16.59
CA PRO A 27 12.85 10.94 17.58
C PRO A 27 11.50 10.22 17.50
N VAL A 28 10.93 9.88 18.65
CA VAL A 28 9.68 9.11 18.78
C VAL A 28 8.54 9.69 17.94
N PHE A 29 8.43 11.02 17.87
CA PHE A 29 7.44 11.70 17.03
C PHE A 29 7.57 11.38 15.54
N ALA A 30 8.79 11.26 15.04
CA ALA A 30 9.04 10.94 13.64
C ALA A 30 8.77 9.44 13.35
N ALA A 31 9.06 8.55 14.30
CA ALA A 31 8.67 7.14 14.22
C ALA A 31 7.14 6.98 14.18
N LEU A 32 6.42 7.68 15.07
CA LEU A 32 4.94 7.68 15.07
C LEU A 32 4.37 8.28 13.78
N ALA A 33 5.00 9.31 13.21
CA ALA A 33 4.60 9.86 11.92
C ALA A 33 4.73 8.82 10.80
N ILE A 34 5.86 8.11 10.71
CA ILE A 34 6.06 7.04 9.72
C ILE A 34 4.98 5.97 9.83
N TRP A 35 4.66 5.53 11.05
CA TRP A 35 3.60 4.55 11.27
C TRP A 35 2.22 5.09 10.89
N ALA A 36 1.88 6.32 11.29
CA ALA A 36 0.59 6.93 10.98
C ALA A 36 0.39 7.18 9.48
N LEU A 37 1.46 7.47 8.74
CA LEU A 37 1.44 7.72 7.30
C LEU A 37 1.42 6.45 6.45
N SER A 38 1.79 5.28 6.98
CA SER A 38 1.90 4.05 6.19
C SER A 38 0.55 3.49 5.73
N GLY A 39 -0.50 3.64 6.55
CA GLY A 39 -1.88 3.27 6.18
C GLY A 39 -2.44 4.13 5.04
N PRO A 40 -2.46 5.47 5.17
CA PRO A 40 -2.85 6.37 4.08
C PRO A 40 -2.01 6.19 2.81
N ALA A 41 -0.70 5.97 2.94
CA ALA A 41 0.17 5.69 1.79
C ALA A 41 -0.23 4.38 1.08
N ALA A 42 -0.53 3.33 1.83
CA ALA A 42 -1.04 2.07 1.26
C ALA A 42 -2.42 2.22 0.61
N ALA A 43 -3.30 3.06 1.18
CA ALA A 43 -4.58 3.40 0.55
C ALA A 43 -4.41 4.22 -0.73
N LEU A 44 -3.43 5.13 -0.78
CA LEU A 44 -3.05 5.85 -2.00
C LEU A 44 -2.53 4.91 -3.09
N LEU A 45 -1.77 3.87 -2.74
CA LEU A 45 -1.34 2.83 -3.69
C LEU A 45 -2.52 2.04 -4.28
N LEU A 46 -3.62 1.90 -3.54
CA LEU A 46 -4.85 1.28 -4.05
C LEU A 46 -5.66 2.21 -4.97
N LEU A 47 -5.53 3.52 -4.77
CA LEU A 47 -6.21 4.55 -5.58
C LEU A 47 -5.41 4.93 -6.82
N LEU A 48 -4.09 4.67 -6.83
CA LEU A 48 -3.26 4.85 -8.00
C LEU A 48 -3.70 3.85 -9.09
N PRO A 49 -4.04 4.32 -10.31
CA PRO A 49 -4.43 3.47 -11.41
C PRO A 49 -3.20 2.76 -11.99
N PHE A 50 -2.62 1.82 -11.25
CA PHE A 50 -1.75 0.80 -11.83
C PHE A 50 -2.63 -0.21 -12.57
N GLY A 51 -3.03 0.16 -13.79
CA GLY A 51 -3.60 -0.80 -14.75
C GLY A 51 -2.60 -1.93 -15.03
N PRO A 52 -3.11 -3.15 -15.25
CA PRO A 52 -3.65 -3.45 -16.57
C PRO A 52 -5.13 -3.82 -16.50
N ARG A 53 -5.94 -3.18 -17.35
CA ARG A 53 -7.24 -3.71 -17.78
C ARG A 53 -6.99 -5.14 -18.30
N PRO A 54 -7.65 -6.18 -17.76
CA PRO A 54 -7.83 -7.38 -18.56
C PRO A 54 -8.77 -7.01 -19.70
N ALA A 55 -8.19 -6.73 -20.87
CA ALA A 55 -8.90 -6.81 -22.14
C ALA A 55 -9.28 -8.28 -22.35
N ARG A 56 -10.37 -8.71 -21.72
CA ARG A 56 -11.01 -9.99 -22.01
C ARG A 56 -12.49 -9.71 -22.28
N GLU A 57 -12.97 -10.38 -23.31
CA GLU A 57 -14.36 -10.41 -23.79
C GLU A 57 -14.77 -9.29 -24.74
N GLU A 58 -14.14 -9.23 -25.93
CA GLU A 58 -14.94 -9.14 -27.16
C GLU A 58 -14.21 -9.70 -28.39
N LEU A 59 -13.62 -10.90 -28.24
CA LEU A 59 -13.42 -11.80 -29.38
C LEU A 59 -14.70 -12.64 -29.52
N ARG A 60 -15.81 -12.02 -29.95
CA ARG A 60 -16.93 -12.77 -30.50
C ARG A 60 -16.76 -12.74 -32.02
N PRO A 61 -16.44 -13.87 -32.68
CA PRO A 61 -16.47 -13.91 -34.14
C PRO A 61 -17.92 -13.68 -34.56
N GLN A 62 -18.19 -12.53 -35.19
CA GLN A 62 -19.40 -12.37 -36.01
C GLN A 62 -19.16 -13.16 -37.29
N GLY A 63 -19.38 -14.47 -37.19
CA GLY A 63 -19.34 -15.39 -38.32
C GLY A 63 -20.37 -16.48 -38.12
N ALA A 64 -21.55 -16.27 -38.73
CA ALA A 64 -22.42 -17.28 -39.35
C ALA A 64 -23.72 -16.59 -39.79
#